data_AF-A0A3C0G4I6-F1
#
_entry.id   AF-A0A3C0G4I6-F1
#
_cell.length_a   1.000
_cell.length_b   1.000
_cell.length_c   1.000
_cell.angle_alpha   90.00
_cell.angle_beta   90.00
_cell.angle_gamma   90.00
#
_symmetry.space_group_name_H-M   'P 1'
#
loop_
_entity.id
_entity.type
_entity.pdbx_description
1 polymer ?
#
loop_
_entity_poly.entity_id
_entity_poly.type
_entity_poly.pdbx_seq_one_letter_code
_entity_poly.pdbx_strand_id
1 'polypeptide(L)'
;SDQIKVMMDSGLRSGPDIARTMASGAEFTFLGRSFMYGVAALGNEGGNHTISLLKTELQQVMEQVCCENTKDFPNHLIKKIN
;
A
#
# COMPACT_ATOMS: atom_id res chain seq x y z
N SER A 1 2.03 24.09 -8.56
CA SER A 1 1.07 24.22 -7.45
C SER A 1 1.73 23.64 -6.22
N ASP A 2 1.92 24.45 -5.19
CA ASP A 2 2.69 24.11 -3.98
C ASP A 2 1.89 23.23 -3.01
N GLN A 3 1.42 22.08 -3.48
CA GLN A 3 0.75 21.10 -2.61
C GLN A 3 1.78 20.30 -1.81
N ILE A 4 1.66 20.36 -0.49
CA ILE A 4 2.42 19.51 0.44
C ILE A 4 2.05 18.05 0.18
N LYS A 5 3.07 17.20 0.00
CA LYS A 5 2.87 15.76 -0.17
C LYS A 5 2.72 15.08 1.17
N VAL A 6 1.64 14.33 1.33
CA VAL A 6 1.37 13.52 2.53
C VAL A 6 1.86 12.10 2.27
N MET A 7 2.70 11.59 3.17
CA MET A 7 3.20 10.22 3.15
C MET A 7 2.88 9.56 4.49
N MET A 8 2.74 8.23 4.52
CA MET A 8 2.34 7.51 5.73
C MET A 8 3.16 6.22 5.95
N ASP A 9 3.51 5.97 7.20
CA ASP A 9 4.12 4.73 7.69
C ASP A 9 3.40 4.33 8.99
N SER A 10 3.82 3.22 9.58
CA SER A 10 3.38 2.62 10.85
C SER A 10 2.17 1.72 10.69
N GLY A 11 2.44 0.41 10.69
CA GLY A 11 1.42 -0.63 10.87
C GLY A 11 0.99 -1.37 9.61
N LEU A 12 1.38 -0.93 8.41
CA LEU A 12 1.01 -1.58 7.15
C LEU A 12 1.67 -2.96 7.02
N ARG A 13 0.89 -3.95 6.57
CA ARG A 13 1.33 -5.35 6.42
C ARG A 13 0.99 -5.98 5.10
N SER A 14 0.03 -5.41 4.37
CA SER A 14 -0.56 -6.04 3.20
C SER A 14 -0.94 -5.02 2.12
N GLY A 15 -1.20 -5.52 0.90
CA GLY A 15 -1.74 -4.71 -0.21
C GLY A 15 -3.02 -3.94 0.16
N PRO A 16 -4.02 -4.55 0.82
CA PRO A 16 -5.19 -3.83 1.33
C PRO A 16 -4.88 -2.69 2.30
N ASP A 17 -3.85 -2.82 3.14
CA ASP A 17 -3.43 -1.70 4.02
C ASP A 17 -2.91 -0.53 3.19
N ILE A 18 -2.06 -0.82 2.19
CA ILE A 18 -1.52 0.18 1.26
C ILE A 18 -2.68 0.89 0.54
N ALA A 19 -3.60 0.13 -0.04
CA ALA A 19 -4.76 0.68 -0.75
C ALA A 19 -5.62 1.59 0.14
N ARG A 20 -5.92 1.17 1.37
CA ARG A 20 -6.69 1.98 2.33
C ARG A 20 -5.97 3.27 2.72
N THR A 21 -4.67 3.21 2.94
CA THR A 21 -3.85 4.38 3.26
C THR A 21 -3.83 5.37 2.10
N MET A 22 -3.64 4.88 0.87
CA MET A 22 -3.69 5.72 -0.34
C MET A 22 -5.08 6.31 -0.55
N ALA A 23 -6.14 5.52 -0.37
CA ALA A 23 -7.52 5.98 -0.43
C ALA A 23 -7.83 7.07 0.61
N SER A 24 -7.11 7.07 1.74
CA SER A 24 -7.25 8.07 2.80
C SER A 24 -6.46 9.37 2.53
N GLY A 25 -5.80 9.49 1.39
CA GLY A 25 -5.14 10.72 0.94
C GLY A 25 -3.60 10.73 1.04
N ALA A 26 -2.98 9.63 1.44
CA ALA A 26 -1.52 9.50 1.35
C ALA A 26 -1.08 9.27 -0.10
N GLU A 27 -0.06 9.98 -0.56
CA GLU A 27 0.50 9.80 -1.90
C GLU A 27 1.56 8.70 -1.94
N PHE A 28 2.16 8.39 -0.79
CA PHE A 28 3.16 7.34 -0.65
C PHE A 28 3.06 6.63 0.71
N THR A 29 3.43 5.35 0.73
CA THR A 29 3.45 4.54 1.95
C THR A 29 4.80 3.89 2.20
N PHE A 30 5.21 3.79 3.45
CA PHE A 30 6.42 3.09 3.86
C PHE A 30 6.08 1.83 4.66
N LEU A 31 6.93 0.82 4.55
CA LEU A 31 6.82 -0.43 5.32
C LEU A 31 8.20 -0.82 5.84
N GLY A 32 8.36 -0.88 7.16
CA GLY A 32 9.61 -1.31 7.79
C GLY A 32 9.62 -2.80 8.13
N ARG A 33 8.89 -3.18 9.19
CA ARG A 33 8.95 -4.52 9.79
C ARG A 33 8.63 -5.66 8.80
N SER A 34 7.77 -5.44 7.80
CA SER A 34 7.46 -6.47 6.80
C SER A 34 8.69 -6.84 5.96
N PHE A 35 9.48 -5.85 5.52
CA PHE A 35 10.75 -6.10 4.84
C PHE A 35 11.80 -6.71 5.76
N MET A 36 11.87 -6.25 7.02
CA MET A 36 12.76 -6.83 8.02
C MET A 36 12.50 -8.34 8.19
N TYR A 37 11.23 -8.75 8.25
CA TYR A 37 10.87 -10.17 8.34
C TYR A 37 11.20 -10.95 7.07
N GLY A 38 10.96 -10.37 5.89
CA GLY A 38 11.35 -10.98 4.63
C GLY A 38 12.85 -11.27 4.57
N VAL A 39 13.68 -10.27 4.88
CA VAL A 39 15.14 -10.41 4.90
C VAL A 39 15.60 -11.39 5.97
N ALA A 40 14.99 -11.38 7.17
CA ALA A 40 15.33 -12.33 8.22
C ALA A 40 15.04 -13.79 7.83
N ALA A 41 13.98 -14.04 7.05
CA ALA A 41 13.58 -15.38 6.62
C ALA A 41 14.31 -15.88 5.37
N LEU A 42 14.58 -15.00 4.40
CA LEU A 42 15.06 -15.37 3.07
C LEU A 42 16.42 -14.73 2.70
N GLY A 43 17.07 -14.05 3.65
CA GLY A 43 18.33 -13.35 3.43
C GLY A 43 18.21 -12.23 2.39
N ASN A 44 19.20 -12.14 1.50
CA ASN A 44 19.29 -11.08 0.49
C ASN A 44 18.08 -11.04 -0.45
N GLU A 45 17.43 -12.17 -0.71
CA GLU A 45 16.25 -12.25 -1.57
C GLU A 45 14.96 -11.83 -0.86
N GLY A 46 14.99 -11.71 0.48
CA GLY A 46 13.82 -11.42 1.28
C GLY A 46 13.17 -10.08 0.97
N GLY A 47 13.98 -9.05 0.70
CA GLY A 47 13.46 -7.74 0.31
C GLY A 47 12.68 -7.79 -1.01
N ASN A 48 13.23 -8.48 -2.01
CA ASN A 48 12.60 -8.67 -3.32
C ASN A 48 11.32 -9.50 -3.20
N HIS A 49 11.35 -10.58 -2.42
CA HIS A 49 10.19 -11.41 -2.16
C HIS A 49 9.06 -10.61 -1.49
N THR A 50 9.37 -9.83 -0.45
CA THR A 50 8.38 -9.01 0.27
C THR A 50 7.73 -7.96 -0.63
N ILE A 51 8.51 -7.20 -1.42
CA ILE A 51 7.91 -6.19 -2.31
C ILE A 51 7.09 -6.84 -3.43
N SER A 52 7.51 -7.99 -3.93
CA SER A 52 6.73 -8.75 -4.93
C SER A 52 5.36 -9.13 -4.38
N LEU A 53 5.32 -9.71 -3.18
CA LEU A 53 4.07 -10.09 -2.51
C LEU A 53 3.16 -8.87 -2.29
N LEU A 54 3.68 -7.77 -1.72
CA LEU A 54 2.92 -6.55 -1.48
C LEU A 54 2.35 -5.94 -2.76
N LYS A 55 3.12 -5.98 -3.87
CA LYS A 55 2.65 -5.53 -5.18
C LYS A 55 1.54 -6.43 -5.72
N THR A 56 1.68 -7.75 -5.61
CA THR A 56 0.64 -8.70 -6.02
C THR A 56 -0.65 -8.45 -5.24
N GLU A 57 -0.58 -8.31 -3.92
CA GLU A 57 -1.76 -8.02 -3.09
C GLU A 57 -2.39 -6.67 -3.44
N LEU A 58 -1.59 -5.62 -3.68
CA LEU A 58 -2.11 -4.31 -4.07
C LEU A 58 -2.80 -4.38 -5.43
N GLN A 59 -2.20 -5.09 -6.40
CA GLN A 59 -2.76 -5.31 -7.73
C GLN A 59 -4.10 -6.06 -7.64
N GLN A 60 -4.20 -7.08 -6.80
CA GLN A 60 -5.46 -7.79 -6.55
C GLN A 60 -6.56 -6.86 -6.04
N VAL A 61 -6.23 -5.93 -5.14
CA VAL A 61 -7.19 -4.92 -4.66
C VAL A 61 -7.61 -3.99 -5.81
N MET A 62 -6.66 -3.50 -6.60
CA MET A 62 -6.94 -2.66 -7.77
C MET A 62 -7.92 -3.34 -8.73
N GLU A 63 -7.71 -4.62 -9.03
CA GLU A 63 -8.59 -5.41 -9.89
C GLU A 63 -9.99 -5.60 -9.28
N GLN A 64 -10.06 -5.92 -7.99
CA GLN A 64 -11.33 -6.15 -7.29
C GLN A 64 -12.22 -4.91 -7.21
N VAL A 65 -11.62 -3.72 -7.09
CA VAL A 65 -12.38 -2.45 -7.03
C VAL A 65 -12.43 -1.71 -8.37
N CYS A 66 -11.95 -2.33 -9.46
CA CYS A 66 -11.87 -1.72 -10.78
C CYS A 66 -11.12 -0.37 -10.79
N CYS A 67 -10.01 -0.28 -10.04
CA CYS A 67 -9.18 0.90 -9.93
C CYS A 67 -7.95 0.76 -10.84
N GLU A 68 -7.93 1.47 -11.97
CA GLU A 68 -6.85 1.36 -12.96
C GLU A 68 -5.55 2.06 -12.51
N ASN A 69 -5.67 3.15 -11.75
CA ASN A 69 -4.54 3.91 -11.26
C ASN A 69 -4.58 4.03 -9.73
N THR A 70 -3.46 3.81 -9.07
CA THR A 70 -3.37 3.95 -7.61
C THR A 70 -3.71 5.36 -7.10
N LYS A 71 -3.60 6.40 -7.94
CA LYS A 71 -4.03 7.75 -7.61
C LYS A 71 -5.54 7.89 -7.46
N ASP A 72 -6.31 6.96 -8.02
CA ASP A 72 -7.77 6.98 -8.00
C ASP A 72 -8.36 6.26 -6.79
N PHE A 73 -7.54 5.63 -5.93
CA PHE A 73 -7.99 5.00 -4.69
C PHE A 73 -8.94 5.85 -3.83
N PRO A 74 -8.77 7.19 -3.70
CA PRO A 74 -9.70 8.02 -2.96
C PRO A 74 -11.16 7.94 -3.47
N ASN A 75 -11.38 7.59 -4.74
CA ASN A 75 -12.72 7.41 -5.33
C ASN A 75 -13.39 6.11 -4.88
N HIS A 76 -12.64 5.15 -4.34
CA HIS A 76 -13.11 3.85 -3.88
C HIS A 76 -13.25 3.77 -2.36
N LEU A 77 -12.98 4.86 -1.64
CA LEU A 77 -13.12 4.91 -0.18
C LEU A 77 -14.60 4.97 0.22
N ILE A 78 -15.07 3.98 0.98
CA ILE A 78 -16.40 4.03 1.58
C ILE A 78 -16.42 5.10 2.67
N LYS A 79 -17.16 6.18 2.43
CA LYS A 79 -17.45 7.20 3.45
C LYS A 79 -18.55 6.65 4.34
N LYS A 80 -18.41 6.78 5.66
CA LYS A 80 -19.51 6.47 6.58
C LYS A 80 -20.74 7.26 6.14
N ILE A 81 -21.84 6.55 5.89
CA ILE A 81 -23.16 7.16 5.75
C ILE A 81 -23.55 7.58 7.17
N ASN A 82 -23.69 8.89 7.39
CA ASN A 82 -24.26 9.42 8.62
C ASN A 82 -25.77 9.15 8.64
#